data_AF-A0A0V1J620-F1
#
_entry.id   AF-A0A0V1J620-F1
#
_cell.length_a   1.000
_cell.length_b   1.000
_cell.length_c   1.000
_cell.angle_alpha   90.00
_cell.angle_beta   90.00
_cell.angle_gamma   90.00
#
_symmetry.space_group_name_H-M   'P 1'
#
loop_
_entity.id
_entity.type
_entity.pdbx_description
1 polymer ?
#
loop_
_entity_poly.entity_id
_entity_poly.type
_entity_poly.pdbx_seq_one_letter_code
_entity_poly.pdbx_strand_id
1 'polypeptide(L)'
;MFHAVSKLYLHMLQLHTRKPNLWLLAAKWEFEKNGSCQNARLLLQRAIRFNEKSKKIWIEYFRFELLYIEKLYQRYLLIRSSGDGEKDIEEEFNFDKYLKLPEIIFLNAAKAVPNDLKLCQQFLNIAGMFPFTEELKKRITKFLEANFDDEEFADWHIRRKYEQSLGLDGLIMKMDNAHVIFNSCIQLYEEEIQKKRNEKIWKLYINFCRDIFHSTPSGEQLKVESYKRMFLGYATCCRLFSENFNFFLEWACVCPNLKCKMNVLKFAISKHPRMVEFWLLLLRIVDKLKLPVEETMALLQRAVKSVAEKDAFPIWKAVINWYSCNAPSKLEEQLEVKWNMMNN
;
A
#
# COMPACT_ATOMS: atom_id res chain seq x y z
N MET A 1 21.68 1.16 41.53
CA MET A 1 20.53 0.54 40.82
C MET A 1 20.82 0.31 39.34
N PHE A 2 21.29 1.31 38.59
CA PHE A 2 21.58 1.18 37.14
C PHE A 2 22.55 0.04 36.79
N HIS A 3 23.68 -0.07 37.49
CA HIS A 3 24.69 -1.11 37.21
C HIS A 3 24.15 -2.56 37.35
N ALA A 4 23.21 -2.82 38.26
CA ALA A 4 22.64 -4.16 38.44
C ALA A 4 21.81 -4.58 37.22
N VAL A 5 21.04 -3.64 36.67
CA VAL A 5 20.20 -3.89 35.48
C VAL A 5 21.05 -4.11 34.23
N SER A 6 22.13 -3.34 34.03
CA SER A 6 23.11 -3.62 32.96
C SER A 6 23.69 -5.03 33.06
N LYS A 7 24.07 -5.48 34.27
CA LYS A 7 24.61 -6.83 34.49
C LYS A 7 23.57 -7.91 34.17
N LEU A 8 22.32 -7.72 34.57
CA LEU A 8 21.22 -8.64 34.27
C LEU A 8 20.98 -8.75 32.76
N TYR A 9 20.97 -7.62 32.03
CA TYR A 9 20.87 -7.65 30.58
C TYR A 9 22.04 -8.36 29.93
N LEU A 10 23.28 -8.11 30.35
CA LEU A 10 24.45 -8.81 29.82
C LEU A 10 24.35 -10.33 30.04
N HIS A 11 23.90 -10.78 31.21
CA HIS A 11 23.70 -12.19 31.50
C HIS A 11 22.58 -12.79 30.63
N MET A 12 21.43 -12.11 30.51
CA MET A 12 20.34 -12.55 29.64
C MET A 12 20.77 -12.64 28.16
N LEU A 13 21.60 -11.71 27.69
CA LEU A 13 22.11 -11.70 26.33
C LEU A 13 23.09 -12.85 26.06
N GLN A 14 23.89 -13.27 27.05
CA GLN A 14 24.74 -14.45 26.94
C GLN A 14 23.91 -15.73 26.72
N LEU A 15 22.77 -15.85 27.41
CA LEU A 15 21.87 -17.02 27.28
C LEU A 15 21.02 -16.98 25.99
N HIS A 16 20.72 -15.79 25.47
CA HIS A 16 19.76 -15.60 24.37
C HIS A 16 20.29 -14.66 23.27
N THR A 17 21.49 -14.92 22.77
CA THR A 17 22.18 -14.11 21.75
C THR A 17 21.41 -13.97 20.41
N ARG A 18 20.57 -14.94 20.06
CA ARG A 18 19.78 -14.96 18.81
C ARG A 18 18.38 -14.34 18.92
N LYS A 19 18.05 -13.66 20.02
CA LYS A 19 16.75 -12.98 20.19
C LYS A 19 16.92 -11.47 19.99
N PRO A 20 16.60 -10.92 18.80
CA PRO A 20 16.75 -9.49 18.50
C PRO A 20 16.12 -8.54 19.52
N ASN A 21 14.93 -8.87 20.01
CA ASN A 21 14.18 -8.03 20.95
C ASN A 21 14.94 -7.79 22.26
N LEU A 22 15.70 -8.77 22.77
CA LEU A 22 16.45 -8.61 24.01
C LEU A 22 17.60 -7.63 23.85
N TRP A 23 18.31 -7.68 22.72
CA TRP A 23 19.36 -6.72 22.40
C TRP A 23 18.82 -5.29 22.30
N LEU A 24 17.65 -5.13 21.66
CA LEU A 24 16.99 -3.84 21.53
C LEU A 24 16.55 -3.27 22.88
N LEU A 25 15.99 -4.11 23.77
CA LEU A 25 15.61 -3.67 25.12
C LEU A 25 16.83 -3.26 25.95
N ALA A 26 17.91 -4.03 25.89
CA ALA A 26 19.15 -3.69 26.59
C ALA A 26 19.76 -2.37 26.08
N ALA A 27 19.84 -2.19 24.75
CA ALA A 27 20.35 -0.97 24.14
C ALA A 27 19.47 0.25 24.45
N LYS A 28 18.14 0.10 24.39
CA LYS A 28 17.18 1.14 24.75
C LYS A 28 17.35 1.57 26.22
N TRP A 29 17.49 0.61 27.12
CA TRP A 29 17.71 0.89 28.54
C TRP A 29 19.04 1.64 28.78
N GLU A 30 20.14 1.22 28.13
CA GLU A 30 21.43 1.91 28.23
C GLU A 30 21.35 3.37 27.71
N PHE A 31 20.61 3.60 26.63
CA PHE A 31 20.44 4.93 26.05
C PHE A 31 19.54 5.85 26.88
N GLU A 32 18.34 5.37 27.24
CA GLU A 32 17.30 6.19 27.87
C GLU A 32 17.45 6.29 29.40
N LYS A 33 17.85 5.21 30.07
CA LYS A 33 17.87 5.13 31.54
C LYS A 33 19.27 5.29 32.11
N ASN A 34 20.26 4.64 31.53
CA ASN A 34 21.66 4.77 31.99
C ASN A 34 22.36 6.01 31.41
N GLY A 35 21.86 6.54 30.29
CA GLY A 35 22.44 7.70 29.60
C GLY A 35 23.74 7.41 28.83
N SER A 36 24.13 6.13 28.70
CA SER A 36 25.37 5.70 28.05
C SER A 36 25.14 5.38 26.57
N CYS A 37 25.28 6.40 25.72
CA CYS A 37 25.17 6.23 24.26
C CYS A 37 26.24 5.25 23.71
N GLN A 38 27.43 5.25 24.29
CA GLN A 38 28.51 4.35 23.86
C GLN A 38 28.17 2.89 24.14
N ASN A 39 27.63 2.57 25.32
CA ASN A 39 27.22 1.19 25.64
C ASN A 39 26.06 0.74 24.75
N ALA A 40 25.06 1.61 24.54
CA ALA A 40 23.94 1.31 23.65
C ALA A 40 24.43 1.00 22.22
N ARG A 41 25.36 1.81 21.69
CA ARG A 41 25.98 1.58 20.37
C ARG A 41 26.73 0.24 20.33
N LEU A 42 27.56 -0.06 21.33
CA LEU A 42 28.29 -1.33 21.41
C LEU A 42 27.35 -2.55 21.47
N LEU A 43 26.24 -2.45 22.20
CA LEU A 43 25.23 -3.50 22.24
C LEU A 43 24.58 -3.71 20.88
N LEU A 44 24.23 -2.64 20.16
CA LEU A 44 23.62 -2.73 18.82
C LEU A 44 24.59 -3.31 17.79
N GLN A 45 25.85 -2.88 17.80
CA GLN A 45 26.90 -3.44 16.93
C GLN A 45 27.13 -4.94 17.21
N ARG A 46 27.13 -5.35 18.48
CA ARG A 46 27.20 -6.78 18.85
C ARG A 46 25.95 -7.54 18.41
N ALA A 47 24.77 -6.94 18.56
CA ALA A 47 23.50 -7.55 18.17
C ALA A 47 23.48 -7.92 16.68
N ILE A 48 24.01 -7.04 15.82
CA ILE A 48 24.13 -7.26 14.36
C ILE A 48 25.01 -8.48 14.06
N ARG A 49 26.13 -8.66 14.77
CA ARG A 49 27.02 -9.82 14.55
C ARG A 49 26.31 -11.16 14.74
N PHE A 50 25.34 -11.23 15.65
CA PHE A 50 24.58 -12.46 15.91
C PHE A 50 23.28 -12.56 15.10
N ASN A 51 22.76 -11.42 14.63
CA ASN A 51 21.42 -11.31 14.04
C ASN A 51 21.45 -10.42 12.78
N GLU A 52 22.40 -10.68 11.88
CA GLU A 52 22.67 -9.83 10.72
C GLU A 52 21.46 -9.66 9.79
N LYS A 53 20.63 -10.69 9.62
CA LYS A 53 19.43 -10.62 8.77
C LYS A 53 18.22 -9.96 9.44
N SER A 54 18.34 -9.57 10.70
CA SER A 54 17.23 -8.98 11.46
C SER A 54 17.04 -7.51 11.09
N LYS A 55 16.10 -7.26 10.16
CA LYS A 55 15.62 -5.93 9.75
C LYS A 55 15.42 -5.00 10.96
N LYS A 56 14.75 -5.50 12.00
CA LYS A 56 14.42 -4.74 13.21
C LYS A 56 15.64 -4.16 13.91
N ILE A 57 16.77 -4.87 13.94
CA ILE A 57 17.99 -4.37 14.60
C ILE A 57 18.59 -3.24 13.78
N TRP A 58 18.67 -3.40 12.46
CA TRP A 58 19.19 -2.35 11.57
C TRP A 58 18.36 -1.07 11.66
N ILE A 59 17.04 -1.19 11.64
CA ILE A 59 16.10 -0.07 11.74
C ILE A 59 16.28 0.68 13.06
N GLU A 60 16.28 -0.03 14.18
CA GLU A 60 16.45 0.60 15.49
C GLU A 60 17.87 1.13 15.69
N TYR A 61 18.89 0.52 15.10
CA TYR A 61 20.25 1.04 15.18
C TYR A 61 20.39 2.37 14.43
N PHE A 62 19.83 2.46 13.23
CA PHE A 62 19.77 3.70 12.47
C PHE A 62 18.98 4.79 13.21
N ARG A 63 17.80 4.45 13.74
CA ARG A 63 17.01 5.39 14.56
C ARG A 63 17.79 5.88 15.78
N PHE A 64 18.47 4.97 16.48
CA PHE A 64 19.32 5.31 17.62
C PHE A 64 20.40 6.32 17.26
N GLU A 65 21.09 6.15 16.13
CA GLU A 65 22.12 7.10 15.72
C GLU A 65 21.55 8.49 15.42
N LEU A 66 20.38 8.58 14.77
CA LEU A 66 19.74 9.88 14.52
C LEU A 66 19.28 10.56 15.81
N LEU A 67 18.69 9.81 16.75
CA LEU A 67 18.34 10.31 18.08
C LEU A 67 19.58 10.78 18.87
N TYR A 68 20.71 10.08 18.71
CA TYR A 68 21.96 10.49 19.31
C TYR A 68 22.45 11.83 18.74
N ILE A 69 22.38 12.02 17.42
CA ILE A 69 22.74 13.28 16.76
C ILE A 69 21.85 14.43 17.25
N GLU A 70 20.54 14.21 17.32
CA GLU A 70 19.60 15.19 17.85
C GLU A 70 19.96 15.57 19.30
N LYS A 71 20.24 14.58 20.16
CA LYS A 71 20.66 14.83 21.55
C LYS A 71 21.97 15.62 21.64
N LEU A 72 22.93 15.39 20.73
CA LEU A 72 24.16 16.18 20.65
C LEU A 72 23.87 17.63 20.22
N TYR A 73 23.00 17.80 19.23
CA TYR A 73 22.61 19.12 18.75
C TYR A 73 21.89 19.94 19.83
N GLN A 74 20.95 19.33 20.56
CA GLN A 74 20.28 19.98 21.69
C GLN A 74 21.26 20.40 22.78
N ARG A 75 22.27 19.58 23.09
CA ARG A 75 23.34 19.95 24.03
C ARG A 75 24.18 21.11 23.53
N TYR A 76 24.53 21.12 22.24
CA TYR A 76 25.24 22.24 21.62
C TYR A 76 24.45 23.55 21.74
N LEU A 77 23.15 23.53 21.48
CA LEU A 77 22.27 24.71 21.63
C LEU A 77 22.23 25.22 23.07
N LEU A 78 22.11 24.32 24.06
CA LEU A 78 22.10 24.70 25.49
C LEU A 78 23.40 25.36 25.95
N ILE A 79 24.55 24.83 25.49
CA ILE A 79 25.86 25.41 25.81
C ILE A 79 25.97 26.80 25.20
N ARG A 80 25.49 26.99 23.96
CA ARG A 80 25.49 28.27 23.27
C ARG A 80 24.54 29.29 23.91
N SER A 81 23.39 28.86 24.44
CA SER A 81 22.42 29.75 25.09
C SER A 81 22.78 30.12 26.54
N SER A 82 23.62 29.33 27.21
CA SER A 82 23.99 29.54 28.63
C SER A 82 25.32 30.28 28.82
N GLY A 83 26.00 30.65 27.73
CA GLY A 83 27.27 31.34 27.75
C GLY A 83 27.11 32.86 27.86
N ASP A 84 27.08 33.37 29.09
CA ASP A 84 27.19 34.81 29.42
C ASP A 84 28.66 35.28 29.40
N GLY A 85 29.45 34.77 28.45
CA GLY A 85 30.86 35.08 28.34
C GLY A 85 31.42 34.59 27.02
N GLU A 86 31.96 35.53 26.26
CA GLU A 86 32.78 35.37 25.06
C GLU A 86 33.68 34.13 25.15
N LYS A 87 33.17 33.01 24.66
CA LYS A 87 33.99 31.96 24.07
C LYS A 87 33.48 31.80 22.66
N ASP A 88 34.32 32.22 21.74
CA ASP A 88 34.27 31.98 20.31
C ASP A 88 34.02 30.48 20.03
N ILE A 89 32.77 30.03 20.12
CA ILE A 89 32.33 28.81 19.45
C ILE A 89 32.06 29.22 18.00
N GLU A 90 33.15 29.46 17.26
CA GLU A 90 33.11 29.79 15.83
C GLU A 90 32.57 28.62 15.00
N GLU A 91 32.73 27.39 15.48
CA GLU A 91 32.32 26.20 14.76
C GLU A 91 30.81 25.93 14.91
N GLU A 92 30.09 26.06 13.79
CA GLU A 92 28.73 25.59 13.62
C GLU A 92 28.64 24.07 13.78
N PHE A 93 27.54 23.56 14.34
CA PHE A 93 27.36 22.13 14.53
C PHE A 93 27.31 21.40 13.17
N ASN A 94 28.40 20.70 12.83
CA ASN A 94 28.52 19.99 11.56
C ASN A 94 27.74 18.65 11.58
N PHE A 95 26.50 18.68 11.09
CA PHE A 95 25.66 17.48 10.94
C PHE A 95 26.26 16.44 9.98
N ASP A 96 26.87 16.86 8.88
CA ASP A 96 27.42 15.97 7.85
C ASP A 96 28.46 15.01 8.41
N LYS A 97 29.28 15.47 9.37
CA LYS A 97 30.23 14.62 10.07
C LYS A 97 29.56 13.44 10.76
N TYR A 98 28.42 13.68 11.42
CA TYR A 98 27.71 12.66 12.19
C TYR A 98 26.80 11.79 11.33
N LEU A 99 26.25 12.32 10.23
CA LEU A 99 25.37 11.58 9.31
C LEU A 99 26.06 10.43 8.56
N LYS A 100 27.40 10.43 8.48
CA LYS A 100 28.20 9.33 7.91
C LYS A 100 27.90 7.98 8.55
N LEU A 101 27.66 7.93 9.86
CA LEU A 101 27.43 6.67 10.56
C LEU A 101 26.02 6.09 10.25
N PRO A 102 24.91 6.85 10.36
CA PRO A 102 23.62 6.43 9.82
C PRO A 102 23.67 5.97 8.35
N GLU A 103 24.42 6.67 7.50
CA GLU A 103 24.60 6.29 6.10
C GLU A 103 25.28 4.93 5.95
N ILE A 104 26.37 4.68 6.68
CA ILE A 104 27.06 3.38 6.69
C ILE A 104 26.13 2.27 7.20
N ILE A 105 25.33 2.55 8.23
CA ILE A 105 24.37 1.58 8.78
C ILE A 105 23.34 1.21 7.72
N PHE A 106 22.78 2.20 7.02
CA PHE A 106 21.85 1.97 5.92
C PHE A 106 22.47 1.10 4.82
N LEU A 107 23.67 1.45 4.34
CA LEU A 107 24.34 0.70 3.28
C LEU A 107 24.65 -0.75 3.71
N ASN A 108 25.06 -0.96 4.95
CA ASN A 108 25.32 -2.30 5.48
C ASN A 108 24.02 -3.10 5.67
N ALA A 109 22.94 -2.45 6.10
CA ALA A 109 21.63 -3.09 6.20
C ALA A 109 21.11 -3.54 4.82
N ALA A 110 21.27 -2.69 3.80
CA ALA A 110 20.89 -3.01 2.42
C ALA A 110 21.71 -4.17 1.85
N LYS A 111 22.99 -4.30 2.21
CA LYS A 111 23.84 -5.45 1.86
C LYS A 111 23.42 -6.72 2.60
N ALA A 112 23.12 -6.62 3.90
CA ALA A 112 22.74 -7.75 4.75
C ALA A 112 21.35 -8.32 4.41
N VAL A 113 20.42 -7.45 3.98
CA VAL A 113 19.05 -7.80 3.57
C VAL A 113 18.79 -7.20 2.18
N PRO A 114 19.28 -7.86 1.11
CA PRO A 114 19.16 -7.35 -0.25
C PRO A 114 17.72 -7.40 -0.77
N ASN A 115 17.43 -6.56 -1.76
CA ASN A 115 16.15 -6.49 -2.48
C ASN A 115 14.91 -6.28 -1.59
N ASP A 116 15.07 -5.61 -0.45
CA ASP A 116 13.96 -5.30 0.45
C ASP A 116 13.60 -3.82 0.41
N LEU A 117 12.73 -3.46 -0.53
CA LEU A 117 12.23 -2.10 -0.69
C LEU A 117 11.58 -1.57 0.60
N LYS A 118 10.81 -2.41 1.30
CA LYS A 118 10.08 -2.01 2.52
C LYS A 118 11.05 -1.64 3.65
N LEU A 119 12.16 -2.35 3.77
CA LEU A 119 13.23 -1.99 4.70
C LEU A 119 13.82 -0.61 4.36
N CYS A 120 14.17 -0.37 3.09
CA CYS A 120 14.69 0.92 2.66
C CYS A 120 13.69 2.08 2.85
N GLN A 121 12.41 1.85 2.60
CA GLN A 121 11.32 2.80 2.89
C GLN A 121 11.27 3.16 4.38
N GLN A 122 11.46 2.18 5.27
CA GLN A 122 11.47 2.45 6.72
C GLN A 122 12.64 3.35 7.14
N PHE A 123 13.82 3.20 6.53
CA PHE A 123 14.94 4.11 6.76
C PHE A 123 14.62 5.55 6.32
N LEU A 124 13.99 5.71 5.15
CA LEU A 124 13.56 7.04 4.68
C LEU A 124 12.50 7.66 5.59
N ASN A 125 11.54 6.88 6.07
CA ASN A 125 10.51 7.37 6.98
C ASN A 125 11.12 7.83 8.31
N ILE A 126 12.07 7.07 8.86
CA ILE A 126 12.77 7.45 10.09
C ILE A 126 13.60 8.70 9.86
N ALA A 127 14.36 8.79 8.75
CA ALA A 127 15.10 10.00 8.42
C ALA A 127 14.15 11.21 8.29
N GLY A 128 12.98 11.02 7.67
CA GLY A 128 11.95 12.05 7.53
C GLY A 128 11.44 12.66 8.84
N MET A 129 11.66 11.99 9.99
CA MET A 129 11.33 12.54 11.31
C MET A 129 12.32 13.61 11.80
N PHE A 130 13.49 13.74 11.15
CA PHE A 130 14.58 14.61 11.57
C PHE A 130 14.92 15.65 10.48
N PRO A 131 14.74 16.95 10.75
CA PRO A 131 14.96 18.02 9.75
C PRO A 131 16.39 18.07 9.19
N PHE A 132 17.39 17.73 10.00
CA PHE A 132 18.81 17.78 9.61
C PHE A 132 19.24 16.66 8.65
N THR A 133 18.33 15.77 8.21
CA THR A 133 18.67 14.59 7.41
C THR A 133 18.36 14.74 5.91
N GLU A 134 18.08 15.94 5.41
CA GLU A 134 17.72 16.15 3.99
C GLU A 134 18.73 15.55 3.02
N GLU A 135 20.03 15.75 3.27
CA GLU A 135 21.08 15.21 2.42
C GLU A 135 21.14 13.68 2.49
N LEU A 136 20.98 13.10 3.69
CA LEU A 136 20.89 11.65 3.87
C LEU A 136 19.67 11.06 3.14
N LYS A 137 18.52 11.73 3.19
CA LYS A 137 17.31 11.32 2.44
C LYS A 137 17.56 11.31 0.94
N LYS A 138 18.23 12.34 0.40
CA LYS A 138 18.60 12.40 -1.02
C LYS A 138 19.50 11.23 -1.42
N ARG A 139 20.51 10.92 -0.61
CA ARG A 139 21.42 9.78 -0.86
C ARG A 139 20.71 8.44 -0.81
N ILE A 140 19.84 8.23 0.17
CA ILE A 140 19.03 6.99 0.25
C ILE A 140 18.08 6.89 -0.95
N THR A 141 17.49 7.99 -1.39
CA THR A 141 16.60 8.02 -2.57
C THR A 141 17.36 7.66 -3.85
N LYS A 142 18.55 8.25 -4.06
CA LYS A 142 19.44 7.88 -5.18
C LYS A 142 19.85 6.41 -5.14
N PHE A 143 20.13 5.88 -3.95
CA PHE A 143 20.43 4.45 -3.79
C PHE A 143 19.23 3.57 -4.20
N LEU A 144 18.01 3.97 -3.85
CA LEU A 144 16.81 3.25 -4.23
C LEU A 144 16.59 3.27 -5.75
N GLU A 145 16.70 4.44 -6.37
CA GLU A 145 16.59 4.62 -7.83
C GLU A 145 17.62 3.82 -8.62
N ALA A 146 18.80 3.58 -8.05
CA ALA A 146 19.87 2.81 -8.70
C ALA A 146 19.74 1.28 -8.52
N ASN A 147 19.02 0.80 -7.50
CA ASN A 147 18.99 -0.61 -7.13
C ASN A 147 17.62 -1.28 -7.29
N PHE A 148 16.55 -0.52 -7.51
CA PHE A 148 15.20 -1.03 -7.65
C PHE A 148 14.54 -0.50 -8.93
N ASP A 149 13.89 -1.39 -9.67
CA ASP A 149 13.09 -1.07 -10.87
C ASP A 149 11.84 -1.97 -10.96
N ASP A 150 11.34 -2.45 -9.82
CA ASP A 150 10.11 -3.24 -9.80
C ASP A 150 8.85 -2.34 -9.81
N GLU A 151 7.67 -2.95 -9.87
CA GLU A 151 6.41 -2.21 -9.87
C GLU A 151 6.14 -1.51 -8.53
N GLU A 152 6.59 -2.11 -7.41
CA GLU A 152 6.40 -1.55 -6.07
C GLU A 152 7.24 -0.29 -5.88
N PHE A 153 8.46 -0.28 -6.42
CA PHE A 153 9.32 0.89 -6.44
C PHE A 153 8.72 2.01 -7.30
N ALA A 154 8.20 1.69 -8.49
CA ALA A 154 7.54 2.67 -9.36
C ALA A 154 6.34 3.34 -8.67
N ASP A 155 5.42 2.55 -8.09
CA ASP A 155 4.28 3.09 -7.33
C ASP A 155 4.71 3.96 -6.16
N TRP A 156 5.69 3.50 -5.38
CA TRP A 156 6.24 4.26 -4.26
C TRP A 156 6.86 5.58 -4.72
N HIS A 157 7.66 5.57 -5.78
CA HIS A 157 8.35 6.76 -6.30
C HIS A 157 7.35 7.82 -6.77
N ILE A 158 6.33 7.39 -7.53
CA ILE A 158 5.28 8.27 -8.05
C ILE A 158 4.47 8.87 -6.90
N ARG A 159 4.05 8.04 -5.92
CA ARG A 159 3.30 8.51 -4.75
C ARG A 159 4.10 9.48 -3.89
N ARG A 160 5.38 9.22 -3.69
CA ARG A 160 6.26 10.11 -2.94
C ARG A 160 6.42 11.46 -3.64
N LYS A 161 6.55 11.47 -4.97
CA LYS A 161 6.57 12.71 -5.76
C LYS A 161 5.28 13.50 -5.56
N TYR A 162 4.13 12.82 -5.59
CA TYR A 162 2.83 13.44 -5.31
C TYR A 162 2.78 14.09 -3.91
N GLU A 163 3.17 13.35 -2.87
CA GLU A 163 3.20 13.84 -1.48
C GLU A 163 4.17 15.01 -1.28
N GLN A 164 5.38 14.92 -1.84
CA GLN A 164 6.39 15.99 -1.73
C GLN A 164 5.92 17.27 -2.42
N SER A 165 5.32 17.16 -3.61
CA SER A 165 4.77 18.32 -4.32
C SER A 165 3.58 18.95 -3.60
N LEU A 166 2.84 18.19 -2.78
CA LEU A 166 1.80 18.73 -1.91
C LEU A 166 2.36 19.36 -0.63
N GLY A 167 3.46 18.84 -0.10
CA GLY A 167 4.06 19.26 1.18
C GLY A 167 5.02 20.45 1.10
N LEU A 168 5.33 20.96 -0.10
CA LEU A 168 6.29 22.06 -0.30
C LEU A 168 5.73 23.47 -0.12
N ASP A 169 4.41 23.64 -0.10
CA ASP A 169 3.78 24.95 0.09
C ASP A 169 2.93 24.95 1.36
N GLY A 170 3.56 25.26 2.51
CA GLY A 170 2.91 25.49 3.82
C GLY A 170 1.89 26.66 3.85
N LEU A 171 1.35 27.04 2.70
CA LEU A 171 0.29 27.99 2.45
C LEU A 171 -0.66 27.33 1.47
N ILE A 172 -1.84 26.92 1.95
CA ILE A 172 -3.06 26.57 1.19
C ILE A 172 -2.79 26.50 -0.33
N MET A 173 -2.43 25.33 -0.84
CA MET A 173 -2.35 25.16 -2.30
C MET A 173 -3.73 25.48 -2.90
N LYS A 174 -3.75 26.33 -3.93
CA LYS A 174 -4.91 26.44 -4.81
C LYS A 174 -5.21 25.05 -5.37
N MET A 175 -6.47 24.63 -5.35
CA MET A 175 -6.94 23.31 -5.81
C MET A 175 -6.46 22.96 -7.24
N ASP A 176 -6.16 23.96 -8.06
CA ASP A 176 -5.61 23.83 -9.42
C ASP A 176 -4.24 23.13 -9.45
N ASN A 177 -3.38 23.35 -8.45
CA ASN A 177 -2.04 22.75 -8.44
C ASN A 177 -2.09 21.24 -8.18
N ALA A 178 -3.00 20.77 -7.32
CA ALA A 178 -3.14 19.35 -7.02
C ALA A 178 -3.57 18.54 -8.25
N HIS A 179 -4.41 19.12 -9.11
CA HIS A 179 -4.82 18.50 -10.37
C HIS A 179 -3.66 18.38 -11.37
N VAL A 180 -2.80 19.40 -11.47
CA VAL A 180 -1.59 19.35 -12.32
C VAL A 180 -0.62 18.27 -11.83
N ILE A 181 -0.36 18.22 -10.52
CA ILE A 181 0.53 17.22 -9.92
C ILE A 181 -0.03 15.81 -10.15
N PHE A 182 -1.34 15.61 -9.96
CA PHE A 182 -2.01 14.34 -10.22
C PHE A 182 -1.79 13.88 -11.67
N ASN A 183 -2.04 14.75 -12.66
CA ASN A 183 -1.85 14.40 -14.07
C ASN A 183 -0.38 14.09 -14.40
N SER A 184 0.58 14.80 -13.80
CA SER A 184 2.00 14.46 -13.94
C SER A 184 2.30 13.06 -13.39
N CYS A 185 1.69 12.67 -12.26
CA CYS A 185 1.83 11.33 -11.71
C CYS A 185 1.18 10.26 -12.60
N ILE A 186 0.03 10.57 -13.21
CA ILE A 186 -0.64 9.68 -14.17
C ILE A 186 0.25 9.43 -15.39
N GLN A 187 0.92 10.45 -15.92
CA GLN A 187 1.88 10.29 -17.03
C GLN A 187 3.01 9.32 -16.67
N LEU A 188 3.59 9.44 -15.46
CA LEU A 188 4.61 8.51 -14.98
C LEU A 188 4.09 7.08 -14.89
N TYR A 189 2.86 6.88 -14.41
CA TYR A 189 2.24 5.55 -14.42
C TYR A 189 2.02 5.03 -15.83
N GLU A 190 1.56 5.87 -16.77
CA GLU A 190 1.34 5.49 -18.16
C GLU A 190 2.65 5.04 -18.82
N GLU A 191 3.77 5.70 -18.55
CA GLU A 191 5.11 5.28 -18.99
C GLU A 191 5.51 3.91 -18.41
N GLU A 192 5.32 3.71 -17.10
CA GLU A 192 5.65 2.42 -16.44
C GLU A 192 4.75 1.28 -16.91
N ILE A 193 3.46 1.55 -17.15
CA ILE A 193 2.51 0.61 -17.74
C ILE A 193 2.96 0.22 -19.15
N GLN A 194 3.44 1.17 -19.96
CA GLN A 194 3.95 0.89 -21.31
C GLN A 194 5.21 0.03 -21.29
N LYS A 195 6.09 0.21 -20.31
CA LYS A 195 7.33 -0.57 -20.14
C LYS A 195 7.06 -1.99 -19.62
N LYS A 196 6.33 -2.13 -18.51
CA LYS A 196 6.17 -3.40 -17.76
C LYS A 196 4.97 -4.24 -18.21
N ARG A 197 3.88 -3.60 -18.69
CA ARG A 197 2.67 -4.22 -19.27
C ARG A 197 2.10 -5.43 -18.50
N ASN A 198 2.11 -5.38 -17.17
CA ASN A 198 1.62 -6.48 -16.34
C ASN A 198 0.46 -6.08 -15.43
N GLU A 199 -0.19 -7.07 -14.84
CA GLU A 199 -1.35 -6.86 -13.97
C GLU A 199 -1.04 -6.01 -12.73
N LYS A 200 0.16 -6.18 -12.17
CA LYS A 200 0.56 -5.58 -10.89
C LYS A 200 0.65 -4.06 -10.99
N ILE A 201 1.28 -3.52 -12.03
CA ILE A 201 1.37 -2.06 -12.23
C ILE A 201 0.00 -1.43 -12.46
N TRP A 202 -0.90 -2.11 -13.18
CA TRP A 202 -2.28 -1.65 -13.35
C TRP A 202 -3.06 -1.59 -12.04
N LYS A 203 -2.91 -2.60 -11.17
CA LYS A 203 -3.53 -2.57 -9.83
C LYS A 203 -3.01 -1.41 -9.00
N LEU A 204 -1.71 -1.15 -9.03
CA LEU A 204 -1.10 -0.03 -8.32
C LEU A 204 -1.61 1.33 -8.83
N TYR A 205 -1.68 1.51 -10.15
CA TYR A 205 -2.28 2.67 -10.81
C TYR A 205 -3.75 2.91 -10.40
N ILE A 206 -4.56 1.85 -10.43
CA ILE A 206 -5.98 1.90 -10.04
C ILE A 206 -6.11 2.26 -8.57
N ASN A 207 -5.29 1.65 -7.69
CA ASN A 207 -5.27 1.96 -6.27
C ASN A 207 -4.87 3.41 -6.01
N PHE A 208 -3.89 3.94 -6.75
CA PHE A 208 -3.52 5.36 -6.66
C PHE A 208 -4.71 6.26 -6.99
N CYS A 209 -5.39 6.02 -8.11
CA CYS A 209 -6.60 6.78 -8.47
C CYS A 209 -7.70 6.68 -7.40
N ARG A 210 -7.88 5.48 -6.82
CA ARG A 210 -8.84 5.24 -5.73
C ARG A 210 -8.49 6.03 -4.47
N ASP A 211 -7.22 6.05 -4.07
CA ASP A 211 -6.76 6.76 -2.88
C ASP A 211 -6.97 8.27 -3.04
N ILE A 212 -6.67 8.82 -4.22
CA ILE A 212 -6.95 10.22 -4.54
C ILE A 212 -8.45 10.51 -4.50
N PHE A 213 -9.29 9.63 -5.04
CA PHE A 213 -10.75 9.78 -4.99
C PHE A 213 -11.30 9.86 -3.55
N HIS A 214 -10.77 9.04 -2.64
CA HIS A 214 -11.19 9.02 -1.24
C HIS A 214 -10.53 10.08 -0.35
N SER A 215 -9.47 10.74 -0.81
CA SER A 215 -8.78 11.77 -0.03
C SER A 215 -9.69 12.97 0.30
N THR A 216 -9.69 13.36 1.57
CA THR A 216 -10.64 14.33 2.17
C THR A 216 -10.39 15.82 1.87
N PRO A 217 -9.22 16.30 1.39
CA PRO A 217 -9.08 17.67 0.92
C PRO A 217 -9.20 17.84 -0.61
N SER A 218 -9.44 16.76 -1.37
CA SER A 218 -9.44 16.83 -2.84
C SER A 218 -10.67 17.56 -3.39
N GLY A 219 -10.41 18.53 -4.28
CA GLY A 219 -11.45 19.24 -5.00
C GLY A 219 -12.35 18.33 -5.84
N GLU A 220 -13.60 18.74 -6.05
CA GLU A 220 -14.61 17.97 -6.79
C GLU A 220 -14.12 17.57 -8.19
N GLN A 221 -13.41 18.47 -8.89
CA GLN A 221 -12.80 18.19 -10.18
C GLN A 221 -11.78 17.04 -10.13
N LEU A 222 -10.91 17.03 -9.12
CA LEU A 222 -9.90 15.98 -8.96
C LEU A 222 -10.55 14.63 -8.61
N LYS A 223 -11.64 14.64 -7.83
CA LYS A 223 -12.44 13.43 -7.56
C LYS A 223 -13.09 12.89 -8.83
N VAL A 224 -13.65 13.76 -9.66
CA VAL A 224 -14.25 13.35 -10.94
C VAL A 224 -13.19 12.76 -11.88
N GLU A 225 -12.02 13.38 -12.00
CA GLU A 225 -10.97 12.90 -12.89
C GLU A 225 -10.34 11.59 -12.40
N SER A 226 -9.99 11.49 -11.10
CA SER A 226 -9.48 10.25 -10.50
C SER A 226 -10.49 9.11 -10.62
N TYR A 227 -11.78 9.38 -10.45
CA TYR A 227 -12.84 8.40 -10.69
C TYR A 227 -12.90 7.93 -12.14
N LYS A 228 -12.85 8.85 -13.12
CA LYS A 228 -12.84 8.50 -14.55
C LYS A 228 -11.65 7.61 -14.90
N ARG A 229 -10.45 7.97 -14.42
CA ARG A 229 -9.21 7.22 -14.64
C ARG A 229 -9.27 5.84 -14.00
N MET A 230 -9.75 5.75 -12.76
CA MET A 230 -9.99 4.47 -12.08
C MET A 230 -10.96 3.59 -12.87
N PHE A 231 -12.11 4.13 -13.28
CA PHE A 231 -13.14 3.40 -14.02
C PHE A 231 -12.63 2.90 -15.38
N LEU A 232 -11.90 3.73 -16.12
CA LEU A 232 -11.27 3.36 -17.39
C LEU A 232 -10.16 2.32 -17.17
N GLY A 233 -9.36 2.45 -16.10
CA GLY A 233 -8.32 1.49 -15.73
C GLY A 233 -8.88 0.09 -15.48
N TYR A 234 -10.02 -0.03 -14.80
CA TYR A 234 -10.70 -1.31 -14.68
C TYR A 234 -11.18 -1.86 -16.02
N ALA A 235 -11.76 -1.00 -16.87
CA ALA A 235 -12.25 -1.40 -18.18
C ALA A 235 -11.11 -1.90 -19.10
N THR A 236 -9.93 -1.28 -19.04
CA THR A 236 -8.74 -1.75 -19.78
C THR A 236 -8.21 -3.05 -19.20
N CYS A 237 -8.11 -3.19 -17.86
CA CYS A 237 -7.67 -4.43 -17.22
C CYS A 237 -8.57 -5.62 -17.55
N CYS A 238 -9.89 -5.43 -17.55
CA CYS A 238 -10.84 -6.49 -17.94
C CYS A 238 -10.68 -6.95 -19.40
N ARG A 239 -10.13 -6.09 -20.29
CA ARG A 239 -9.84 -6.44 -21.68
C ARG A 239 -8.48 -7.12 -21.84
N LEU A 240 -7.47 -6.67 -21.10
CA LEU A 240 -6.10 -7.18 -21.19
C LEU A 240 -5.89 -8.48 -20.41
N PHE A 241 -6.51 -8.59 -19.23
CA PHE A 241 -6.34 -9.68 -18.27
C PHE A 241 -7.68 -10.38 -18.02
N SER A 242 -8.27 -10.97 -19.06
CA SER A 242 -9.59 -11.60 -18.96
C SER A 242 -9.65 -12.74 -17.94
N GLU A 243 -8.54 -13.43 -17.69
CA GLU A 243 -8.47 -14.52 -16.72
C GLU A 243 -8.67 -14.07 -15.26
N ASN A 244 -8.44 -12.78 -14.97
CA ASN A 244 -8.60 -12.27 -13.61
C ASN A 244 -10.00 -11.72 -13.38
N PHE A 245 -10.85 -12.58 -12.83
CA PHE A 245 -12.26 -12.25 -12.52
C PHE A 245 -12.43 -11.11 -11.50
N ASN A 246 -11.44 -10.86 -10.64
CA ASN A 246 -11.52 -9.82 -9.61
C ASN A 246 -11.65 -8.43 -10.22
N PHE A 247 -11.04 -8.17 -11.38
CA PHE A 247 -11.19 -6.87 -12.05
C PHE A 247 -12.64 -6.59 -12.44
N PHE A 248 -13.38 -7.60 -12.89
CA PHE A 248 -14.80 -7.42 -13.24
C PHE A 248 -15.65 -7.14 -12.00
N LEU A 249 -15.37 -7.82 -10.88
CA LEU A 249 -16.07 -7.61 -9.61
C LEU A 249 -15.79 -6.21 -9.05
N GLU A 250 -14.51 -5.81 -9.01
CA GLU A 250 -14.11 -4.48 -8.56
C GLU A 250 -14.66 -3.38 -9.48
N TRP A 251 -14.65 -3.58 -10.80
CA TRP A 251 -15.25 -2.63 -11.75
C TRP A 251 -16.74 -2.43 -11.51
N ALA A 252 -17.46 -3.53 -11.23
CA ALA A 252 -18.88 -3.48 -10.89
C ALA A 252 -19.14 -2.77 -9.55
N CYS A 253 -18.19 -2.76 -8.61
CA CYS A 253 -18.30 -2.04 -7.35
C CYS A 253 -18.12 -0.53 -7.50
N VAL A 254 -17.30 -0.08 -8.45
CA VAL A 254 -17.07 1.36 -8.71
C VAL A 254 -18.06 1.97 -9.69
N CYS A 255 -19.08 1.23 -10.15
CA CYS A 255 -20.08 1.77 -11.08
C CYS A 255 -20.94 2.88 -10.45
N PRO A 256 -21.26 3.96 -11.17
CA PRO A 256 -21.95 5.12 -10.61
C PRO A 256 -23.45 4.88 -10.38
N ASN A 257 -24.03 3.89 -11.07
CA ASN A 257 -25.44 3.53 -10.95
C ASN A 257 -25.67 2.07 -11.34
N LEU A 258 -26.86 1.56 -10.99
CA LEU A 258 -27.25 0.17 -11.25
C LEU A 258 -27.27 -0.20 -12.74
N LYS A 259 -27.61 0.74 -13.64
CA LYS A 259 -27.63 0.52 -15.09
C LYS A 259 -26.22 0.30 -15.64
N CYS A 260 -25.25 1.10 -15.19
CA CYS A 260 -23.84 0.92 -15.53
C CYS A 260 -23.31 -0.41 -14.99
N LYS A 261 -23.63 -0.74 -13.73
CA LYS A 261 -23.25 -2.02 -13.12
C LYS A 261 -23.82 -3.22 -13.88
N MET A 262 -25.07 -3.13 -14.33
CA MET A 262 -25.69 -4.14 -15.20
C MET A 262 -24.94 -4.30 -16.52
N ASN A 263 -24.54 -3.21 -17.18
CA ASN A 263 -23.79 -3.26 -18.44
C ASN A 263 -22.40 -3.90 -18.25
N VAL A 264 -21.71 -3.56 -17.17
CA VAL A 264 -20.41 -4.16 -16.81
C VAL A 264 -20.55 -5.66 -16.59
N LEU A 265 -21.57 -6.11 -15.86
CA LEU A 265 -21.82 -7.54 -15.65
C LEU A 265 -22.24 -8.26 -16.95
N LYS A 266 -23.07 -7.64 -17.79
CA LYS A 266 -23.39 -8.19 -19.13
C LYS A 266 -22.12 -8.37 -19.97
N PHE A 267 -21.16 -7.45 -19.88
CA PHE A 267 -19.84 -7.57 -20.51
C PHE A 267 -18.98 -8.68 -19.86
N ALA A 268 -18.96 -8.79 -18.54
CA ALA A 268 -18.26 -9.85 -17.83
C ALA A 268 -18.78 -11.24 -18.23
N ILE A 269 -20.10 -11.38 -18.33
CA ILE A 269 -20.79 -12.62 -18.75
C ILE A 269 -20.50 -12.96 -20.21
N SER A 270 -20.37 -11.97 -21.10
CA SER A 270 -20.04 -12.26 -22.51
C SER A 270 -18.61 -12.82 -22.65
N LYS A 271 -17.70 -12.46 -21.73
CA LYS A 271 -16.34 -12.99 -21.66
C LYS A 271 -16.26 -14.31 -20.88
N HIS A 272 -17.03 -14.44 -19.81
CA HIS A 272 -17.03 -15.62 -18.92
C HIS A 272 -18.44 -16.12 -18.63
N PRO A 273 -19.10 -16.81 -19.59
CA PRO A 273 -20.48 -17.25 -19.44
C PRO A 273 -20.70 -18.27 -18.32
N ARG A 274 -19.64 -19.01 -17.94
CA ARG A 274 -19.72 -20.08 -16.93
C ARG A 274 -19.60 -19.56 -15.48
N MET A 275 -19.25 -18.29 -15.27
CA MET A 275 -19.03 -17.73 -13.94
C MET A 275 -20.35 -17.44 -13.23
N VAL A 276 -20.69 -18.29 -12.26
CA VAL A 276 -21.93 -18.21 -11.47
C VAL A 276 -22.10 -16.88 -10.75
N GLU A 277 -21.01 -16.35 -10.19
CA GLU A 277 -21.05 -15.11 -9.39
C GLU A 277 -21.55 -13.91 -10.21
N PHE A 278 -21.13 -13.78 -11.48
CA PHE A 278 -21.57 -12.70 -12.35
C PHE A 278 -23.08 -12.78 -12.63
N TRP A 279 -23.60 -13.98 -12.82
CA TRP A 279 -25.04 -14.20 -12.99
C TRP A 279 -25.82 -13.85 -11.73
N LEU A 280 -25.38 -14.31 -10.55
CA LEU A 280 -26.05 -13.99 -9.29
C LEU A 280 -26.06 -12.48 -9.00
N LEU A 281 -24.95 -11.79 -9.27
CA LEU A 281 -24.87 -10.34 -9.13
C LEU A 281 -25.79 -9.63 -10.13
N LEU A 282 -25.87 -10.11 -11.38
CA LEU A 282 -26.75 -9.56 -12.39
C LEU A 282 -28.23 -9.70 -11.98
N LEU A 283 -28.64 -10.89 -11.52
CA LEU A 283 -30.02 -11.14 -11.08
C LEU A 283 -30.43 -10.25 -9.92
N ARG A 284 -29.54 -10.04 -8.93
CA ARG A 284 -29.78 -9.09 -7.83
C ARG A 284 -29.98 -7.66 -8.31
N ILE A 285 -29.30 -7.24 -9.38
CA ILE A 285 -29.44 -5.89 -9.93
C ILE A 285 -30.72 -5.76 -10.74
N VAL A 286 -31.05 -6.77 -11.53
CA VAL A 286 -32.28 -6.83 -12.33
C VAL A 286 -33.51 -6.73 -11.42
N ASP A 287 -33.51 -7.47 -10.32
CA ASP A 287 -34.56 -7.43 -9.30
C ASP A 287 -34.72 -6.02 -8.70
N LYS A 288 -33.61 -5.37 -8.34
CA LYS A 288 -33.62 -3.98 -7.82
C LYS A 288 -34.07 -2.95 -8.85
N LEU A 289 -33.76 -3.15 -10.14
CA LEU A 289 -34.16 -2.25 -11.23
C LEU A 289 -35.61 -2.46 -11.68
N LYS A 290 -36.26 -3.54 -11.24
CA LYS A 290 -37.61 -3.93 -11.69
C LYS A 290 -37.75 -3.90 -13.21
N LEU A 291 -36.82 -4.55 -13.91
CA LEU A 291 -36.90 -4.68 -15.36
C LEU A 291 -38.18 -5.42 -15.78
N PRO A 292 -38.63 -5.24 -17.03
CA PRO A 292 -39.76 -5.99 -17.57
C PRO A 292 -39.60 -7.50 -17.33
N VAL A 293 -40.73 -8.16 -17.05
CA VAL A 293 -40.78 -9.59 -16.73
C VAL A 293 -40.16 -10.39 -17.89
N GLU A 294 -40.47 -10.03 -19.14
CA GLU A 294 -39.97 -10.71 -20.34
C GLU A 294 -38.45 -10.59 -20.49
N GLU A 295 -37.86 -9.42 -20.22
CA GLU A 295 -36.40 -9.22 -20.32
C GLU A 295 -35.68 -10.02 -19.22
N THR A 296 -36.25 -10.06 -18.02
CA THR A 296 -35.68 -10.79 -16.89
C THR A 296 -35.74 -12.30 -17.12
N MET A 297 -36.84 -12.80 -17.68
CA MET A 297 -37.03 -14.19 -18.07
C MET A 297 -35.98 -14.65 -19.09
N ALA A 298 -35.72 -13.83 -20.12
CA ALA A 298 -34.70 -14.14 -21.12
C ALA A 298 -33.29 -14.22 -20.51
N LEU A 299 -32.96 -13.33 -19.55
CA LEU A 299 -31.69 -13.37 -18.83
C LEU A 299 -31.55 -14.62 -17.95
N LEU A 300 -32.62 -15.01 -17.25
CA LEU A 300 -32.66 -16.22 -16.42
C LEU A 300 -32.46 -17.50 -17.25
N GLN A 301 -33.15 -17.61 -18.39
CA GLN A 301 -32.98 -18.74 -19.31
C GLN A 301 -31.55 -18.82 -19.87
N ARG A 302 -30.94 -17.67 -20.16
CA ARG A 302 -29.55 -17.61 -20.61
C ARG A 302 -28.56 -18.01 -19.51
N ALA A 303 -28.84 -17.65 -18.26
CA ALA A 303 -28.02 -18.05 -17.11
C ALA A 303 -28.00 -19.57 -16.94
N VAL A 304 -29.17 -20.20 -16.99
CA VAL A 304 -29.33 -21.66 -16.85
C VAL A 304 -28.60 -22.41 -17.97
N LYS A 305 -28.71 -21.94 -19.22
CA LYS A 305 -28.06 -22.60 -20.39
C LYS A 305 -26.54 -22.47 -20.42
N SER A 306 -25.97 -21.48 -19.74
CA SER A 306 -24.54 -21.12 -19.87
C SER A 306 -23.66 -21.67 -18.75
N VAL A 307 -24.24 -22.06 -17.63
CA VAL A 307 -23.53 -22.58 -16.46
C VAL A 307 -23.56 -24.10 -16.43
N ALA A 308 -22.44 -24.71 -16.03
CA ALA A 308 -22.33 -26.15 -15.90
C ALA A 308 -23.28 -26.67 -14.80
N GLU A 309 -23.92 -27.82 -15.03
CA GLU A 309 -24.94 -28.39 -14.13
C GLU A 309 -24.47 -28.55 -12.68
N LYS A 310 -23.19 -28.90 -12.48
CA LYS A 310 -22.56 -29.06 -11.17
C LYS A 310 -22.59 -27.77 -10.32
N ASP A 311 -22.52 -26.61 -10.98
CA ASP A 311 -22.44 -25.30 -10.34
C ASP A 311 -23.75 -24.49 -10.51
N ALA A 312 -24.76 -25.07 -11.16
CA ALA A 312 -26.01 -24.39 -11.50
C ALA A 312 -26.96 -24.23 -10.30
N PHE A 313 -26.76 -24.97 -9.19
CA PHE A 313 -27.68 -24.95 -8.05
C PHE A 313 -27.99 -23.54 -7.48
N PRO A 314 -27.00 -22.66 -7.25
CA PRO A 314 -27.26 -21.31 -6.76
C PRO A 314 -28.10 -20.47 -7.75
N ILE A 315 -27.88 -20.66 -9.06
CA ILE A 315 -28.65 -19.99 -10.11
C ILE A 315 -30.08 -20.50 -10.10
N TRP A 316 -30.28 -21.81 -10.05
CA TRP A 316 -31.62 -22.40 -9.97
C TRP A 316 -32.39 -21.92 -8.74
N LYS A 317 -31.72 -21.80 -7.58
CA LYS A 317 -32.35 -21.24 -6.38
C LYS A 317 -32.80 -19.78 -6.61
N ALA A 318 -31.95 -18.97 -7.24
CA ALA A 318 -32.29 -17.58 -7.57
C ALA A 318 -33.43 -17.49 -8.60
N VAL A 319 -33.42 -18.36 -9.61
CA VAL A 319 -34.47 -18.48 -10.64
C VAL A 319 -35.80 -18.83 -9.98
N ILE A 320 -35.87 -19.93 -9.23
CA ILE A 320 -37.11 -20.39 -8.58
C ILE A 320 -37.70 -19.30 -7.69
N ASN A 321 -36.86 -18.66 -6.86
CA ASN A 321 -37.30 -17.56 -5.99
C ASN A 321 -37.86 -16.37 -6.77
N TRP A 322 -37.28 -16.06 -7.93
CA TRP A 322 -37.77 -14.96 -8.75
C TRP A 322 -39.11 -15.29 -9.42
N TYR A 323 -39.24 -16.50 -9.97
CA TYR A 323 -40.48 -16.97 -10.60
C TYR A 323 -41.63 -17.08 -9.59
N SER A 324 -41.37 -17.57 -8.37
CA SER A 324 -42.39 -17.67 -7.32
C SER A 324 -42.98 -16.30 -6.93
N CYS A 325 -42.16 -15.24 -6.99
CA CYS A 325 -42.59 -13.90 -6.60
C CYS A 325 -43.22 -13.10 -7.75
N ASN A 326 -42.79 -13.33 -9.00
CA ASN A 326 -43.13 -12.46 -10.14
C ASN A 326 -43.94 -13.13 -11.25
N ALA A 327 -43.88 -14.46 -11.40
CA ALA A 327 -44.55 -15.20 -12.47
C ALA A 327 -44.85 -16.66 -12.07
N PRO A 328 -45.74 -16.88 -11.07
CA PRO A 328 -45.99 -18.22 -10.53
C PRO A 328 -46.60 -19.19 -11.54
N SER A 329 -47.34 -18.70 -12.53
CA SER A 329 -47.92 -19.54 -13.60
C SER A 329 -46.90 -20.18 -14.54
N LYS A 330 -45.67 -19.65 -14.62
CA LYS A 330 -44.58 -20.20 -15.45
C LYS A 330 -43.57 -21.02 -14.64
N LEU A 331 -43.81 -21.17 -13.33
CA LEU A 331 -42.90 -21.86 -12.43
C LEU A 331 -42.88 -23.38 -12.69
N GLU A 332 -44.05 -23.97 -12.97
CA GLU A 332 -44.19 -25.41 -13.25
C GLU A 332 -43.40 -25.82 -14.49
N GLU A 333 -43.51 -25.06 -15.59
CA GLU A 333 -42.74 -25.30 -16.82
C GLU A 333 -41.22 -25.28 -16.60
N GLN A 334 -40.71 -24.41 -15.72
CA GLN A 334 -39.28 -24.33 -15.41
C GLN A 334 -38.79 -25.47 -14.50
N LEU A 335 -39.66 -25.98 -13.62
CA LEU A 335 -39.36 -27.13 -12.77
C LEU A 335 -39.29 -28.42 -13.58
N GLU A 336 -40.15 -28.58 -14.60
CA GLU A 336 -40.08 -29.69 -15.56
C GLU A 336 -38.78 -29.65 -16.39
N VAL A 337 -38.35 -28.47 -16.85
CA VAL A 337 -37.08 -28.30 -17.57
C VAL A 337 -35.89 -28.76 -16.71
N LYS A 338 -35.89 -28.42 -15.42
CA LYS A 338 -34.84 -28.87 -14.49
C LYS A 338 -34.89 -30.38 -14.25
N TRP A 339 -36.08 -30.94 -14.08
CA TRP A 339 -36.28 -32.39 -13.90
C TRP A 339 -35.76 -33.19 -15.09
N ASN A 340 -36.01 -32.72 -16.31
CA ASN A 340 -35.53 -33.35 -17.54
C ASN A 340 -34.01 -33.20 -17.76
N MET A 341 -33.38 -32.16 -17.21
CA MET A 341 -31.92 -32.00 -17.22
C MET A 341 -31.20 -32.85 -16.15
N MET A 342 -31.88 -33.26 -15.07
CA MET A 342 -31.29 -34.13 -14.04
C MET A 342 -31.40 -35.63 -14.36
N ASN A 343 -32.31 -36.00 -15.27
CA ASN A 343 -32.62 -37.38 -15.65
C ASN A 343 -32.06 -37.80 -17.02
N ASN A 344 -31.39 -36.88 -17.72
CA ASN A 344 -30.51 -37.15 -18.87
C ASN A 344 -29.07 -36.90 -18.46
#